data_AF-A0A6N3UY43-F1
#
_entry.id   AF-A0A6N3UY43-F1
#
_cell.length_a   1.000
_cell.length_b   1.000
_cell.length_c   1.000
_cell.angle_alpha   90.00
_cell.angle_beta   90.00
_cell.angle_gamma   90.00
#
_symmetry.space_group_name_H-M   'P 1'
#
loop_
_entity.id
_entity.type
_entity.pdbx_description
1 polymer ?
#
loop_
_entity_poly.entity_id
_entity_poly.type
_entity_poly.pdbx_seq_one_letter_code
_entity_poly.pdbx_strand_id
1 'polypeptide(L)'
;MATNFNDYLNEQLKDECFRTEYDALEPEYALIRAIIDARKSKGITQKTLSEKTGIAQGDISKLENGNSNPSLRTLCRLAAGMDMKLKIEFVPK
;
A
#
# COMPACT_ATOMS: atom_id res chain seq x y z
N MET A 1 -8.80 -11.38 -28.56
CA MET A 1 -8.56 -11.99 -27.24
C MET A 1 -8.46 -10.85 -26.25
N ALA A 2 -9.13 -10.92 -25.10
CA ALA A 2 -8.94 -9.93 -24.05
C ALA A 2 -7.49 -10.09 -23.56
N THR A 3 -6.62 -9.14 -23.89
CA THR A 3 -5.28 -9.05 -23.34
C THR A 3 -5.42 -8.99 -21.82
N ASN A 4 -4.94 -10.02 -21.12
CA ASN A 4 -4.88 -10.02 -19.67
C ASN A 4 -4.04 -8.79 -19.25
N PHE A 5 -4.46 -8.09 -18.19
CA PHE A 5 -3.73 -6.94 -17.67
C PHE A 5 -2.26 -7.26 -17.42
N ASN A 6 -1.98 -8.47 -16.90
CA ASN A 6 -0.62 -8.93 -16.66
C ASN A 6 0.20 -9.06 -17.96
N ASP A 7 -0.41 -9.57 -19.03
CA ASP A 7 0.27 -9.75 -20.31
C ASP A 7 0.56 -8.38 -20.95
N TYR A 8 -0.37 -7.44 -20.87
CA TYR A 8 -0.18 -6.06 -21.32
C TYR A 8 0.92 -5.35 -20.51
N LEU A 9 0.90 -5.48 -19.18
CA LEU A 9 1.91 -4.88 -18.30
C LEU A 9 3.31 -5.43 -18.60
N ASN A 10 3.44 -6.75 -18.79
CA ASN A 10 4.72 -7.38 -19.12
C ASN A 10 5.29 -6.89 -20.46
N GLU A 11 4.44 -6.61 -21.45
CA GLU A 11 4.88 -6.01 -22.72
C GLU A 11 5.35 -4.55 -22.53
N GLN A 12 4.67 -3.76 -21.71
CA GLN A 12 5.08 -2.37 -21.42
C GLN A 12 6.39 -2.32 -20.62
N LEU A 13 6.61 -3.27 -19.70
CA LEU A 13 7.85 -3.37 -18.90
C LEU A 13 9.11 -3.69 -19.72
N LYS A 14 8.97 -4.05 -21.00
CA LYS A 14 10.12 -4.21 -21.92
C LYS A 14 10.75 -2.88 -22.32
N ASP A 15 9.99 -1.78 -22.24
CA ASP A 15 10.51 -0.43 -22.47
C ASP A 15 11.28 0.05 -21.23
N GLU A 16 12.54 0.42 -21.40
CA GLU A 16 13.43 0.81 -20.28
C GLU A 16 12.98 2.09 -19.59
N CYS A 17 12.42 3.05 -20.32
CA CYS A 17 11.91 4.29 -19.75
C CYS A 17 10.66 4.01 -18.90
N PHE A 18 9.72 3.21 -19.43
CA PHE A 18 8.53 2.79 -18.70
C PHE A 18 8.90 1.99 -17.45
N ARG A 19 9.83 1.04 -17.58
CA ARG A 19 10.30 0.23 -16.45
C ARG A 19 10.92 1.07 -15.34
N THR A 20 11.76 2.04 -15.70
CA THR A 20 12.42 2.91 -14.71
C THR A 20 11.39 3.71 -13.89
N GLU A 21 10.39 4.29 -14.54
CA GLU A 21 9.31 5.01 -13.87
C GLU A 21 8.41 4.07 -13.07
N TYR A 22 8.13 2.87 -13.59
CA TYR A 22 7.36 1.85 -12.86
C TYR A 22 8.07 1.39 -11.59
N ASP A 23 9.37 1.11 -11.67
CA ASP A 23 10.22 0.71 -10.55
C ASP A 23 10.33 1.84 -9.51
N ALA A 24 10.29 3.11 -9.93
CA ALA A 24 10.27 4.26 -9.03
C ALA A 24 8.99 4.34 -8.16
N LEU A 25 7.88 3.77 -8.63
CA LEU A 25 6.61 3.69 -7.88
C LEU A 25 6.55 2.48 -6.93
N GLU A 26 7.49 1.53 -7.04
CA GLU A 26 7.53 0.31 -6.23
C GLU A 26 7.40 0.58 -4.72
N PRO A 27 8.08 1.57 -4.12
CA PRO A 27 8.00 1.82 -2.68
C PRO A 27 6.59 2.19 -2.21
N GLU A 28 5.84 2.93 -3.03
CA GLU A 28 4.46 3.29 -2.72
C GLU A 28 3.56 2.06 -2.73
N TYR A 29 3.69 1.21 -3.75
CA TYR A 29 2.96 -0.05 -3.84
C TYR A 29 3.33 -1.00 -2.70
N ALA A 30 4.61 -1.08 -2.32
CA ALA A 30 5.08 -1.88 -1.20
C ALA A 30 4.43 -1.43 0.12
N LEU A 31 4.35 -0.12 0.36
CA LEU A 31 3.69 0.44 1.54
C LEU A 31 2.20 0.07 1.57
N ILE A 32 1.48 0.25 0.46
CA ILE A 32 0.05 -0.06 0.35
C ILE A 32 -0.20 -1.55 0.63
N ARG A 33 0.58 -2.44 -0.01
CA ARG A 33 0.52 -3.89 0.21
C ARG A 33 0.73 -4.24 1.67
N ALA A 34 1.78 -3.69 2.30
CA ALA A 34 2.08 -3.94 3.70
C ALA A 34 0.92 -3.55 4.62
N ILE A 35 0.20 -2.46 4.35
CA ILE A 35 -0.96 -2.02 5.15
C ILE A 35 -2.15 -2.96 4.96
N ILE A 36 -2.46 -3.34 3.71
CA ILE A 36 -3.54 -4.28 3.40
C ILE A 36 -3.27 -5.64 4.05
N ASP A 37 -2.05 -6.14 3.92
CA ASP A 37 -1.65 -7.45 4.43
C ASP A 37 -1.65 -7.46 5.96
N ALA A 38 -1.13 -6.41 6.60
CA ALA A 38 -1.24 -6.21 8.04
C ALA A 38 -2.70 -6.25 8.51
N ARG A 39 -3.60 -5.49 7.85
CA ARG A 39 -5.02 -5.46 8.19
C ARG A 39 -5.68 -6.82 8.03
N LYS A 40 -5.43 -7.50 6.91
CA LYS A 40 -5.97 -8.84 6.63
C LYS A 40 -5.43 -9.90 7.60
N SER A 41 -4.15 -9.84 7.95
CA SER A 41 -3.53 -10.76 8.91
C SER A 41 -4.16 -10.68 10.31
N LYS A 42 -4.64 -9.49 10.68
CA LYS A 42 -5.37 -9.25 11.93
C LYS A 42 -6.86 -9.57 11.82
N GLY A 43 -7.35 -9.94 10.64
CA GLY A 43 -8.74 -10.32 10.40
C GLY A 43 -9.75 -9.19 10.57
N ILE A 44 -9.32 -7.92 10.46
CA ILE A 44 -10.19 -6.76 10.70
C ILE A 44 -10.62 -6.08 9.39
N THR A 45 -11.82 -5.50 9.41
CA THR A 45 -12.33 -4.71 8.29
C THR A 45 -11.76 -3.29 8.30
N GLN A 46 -11.87 -2.55 7.18
CA GLN A 46 -11.51 -1.12 7.14
C GLN A 46 -12.34 -0.30 8.15
N LYS A 47 -13.61 -0.66 8.36
CA LYS A 47 -14.49 -0.03 9.35
C LYS A 47 -13.97 -0.26 10.78
N THR A 48 -13.61 -1.49 11.11
CA THR A 48 -13.02 -1.81 12.41
C THR A 48 -11.70 -1.08 12.62
N LEU A 49 -10.85 -0.99 11.59
CA LEU A 49 -9.61 -0.23 11.68
C LEU A 49 -9.88 1.26 11.88
N SER A 50 -10.92 1.80 11.22
CA SER A 50 -11.37 3.19 11.40
C SER A 50 -11.74 3.48 12.86
N GLU A 51 -12.55 2.61 13.46
CA GLU A 51 -12.96 2.71 14.87
C GLU A 51 -11.76 2.64 15.83
N LYS A 52 -10.79 1.74 15.57
CA LYS A 52 -9.60 1.59 16.43
C LYS A 52 -8.61 2.75 16.32
N THR A 53 -8.51 3.36 15.14
CA THR A 53 -7.49 4.38 14.86
C THR A 53 -8.02 5.80 14.96
N GLY A 54 -9.34 5.98 14.88
CA GLY A 54 -9.99 7.29 14.71
C GLY A 54 -9.71 7.94 13.34
N ILE A 55 -9.28 7.17 12.34
CA ILE A 55 -9.13 7.62 10.95
C ILE A 55 -10.42 7.28 10.22
N ALA A 56 -10.95 8.15 9.36
CA ALA A 56 -12.19 7.85 8.63
C ALA A 56 -12.01 6.61 7.72
N GLN A 57 -13.02 5.75 7.66
CA GLN A 57 -12.99 4.55 6.81
C GLN A 57 -12.78 4.90 5.33
N GLY A 58 -13.31 6.03 4.86
CA GLY A 58 -13.05 6.54 3.51
C GLY A 58 -11.57 6.90 3.27
N ASP A 59 -10.88 7.44 4.28
CA ASP A 59 -9.45 7.77 4.16
C ASP A 59 -8.58 6.51 4.20
N ILE A 60 -8.95 5.51 5.02
CA ILE A 60 -8.33 4.19 4.99
C ILE A 60 -8.51 3.55 3.61
N SER A 61 -9.70 3.64 3.03
CA SER A 61 -9.97 3.13 1.68
C SER A 61 -9.13 3.84 0.61
N LYS A 62 -9.04 5.17 0.64
CA LYS A 62 -8.18 5.92 -0.30
C LYS A 62 -6.72 5.51 -0.18
N LEU A 63 -6.25 5.32 1.04
CA LEU A 63 -4.90 4.88 1.34
C LEU A 63 -4.62 3.46 0.83
N GLU A 64 -5.53 2.51 1.05
CA GLU A 64 -5.40 1.13 0.54
C GLU A 64 -5.51 1.06 -1.00
N ASN A 65 -6.10 2.06 -1.64
CA ASN A 65 -6.20 2.15 -3.10
C ASN A 65 -5.08 2.99 -3.74
N GLY A 66 -4.09 3.47 -2.97
CA GLY A 66 -2.98 4.28 -3.48
C GLY A 66 -3.35 5.72 -3.87
N ASN A 67 -4.52 6.20 -3.47
CA ASN A 67 -4.98 7.57 -3.73
C ASN A 67 -4.59 8.56 -2.62
N SER A 68 -3.57 8.24 -1.81
CA SER A 68 -3.12 9.07 -0.70
C SER A 68 -1.67 8.79 -0.34
N ASN A 69 -0.93 9.83 0.04
CA ASN A 69 0.42 9.72 0.63
C ASN A 69 0.32 9.91 2.16
N PRO A 70 0.27 8.82 2.95
CA PRO A 70 0.12 8.93 4.39
C PRO A 70 1.38 9.47 5.07
N SER A 71 1.19 10.38 6.01
CA SER A 71 2.29 10.81 6.89
C SER A 71 2.79 9.65 7.76
N LEU A 72 4.04 9.73 8.23
CA LEU A 72 4.59 8.79 9.22
C LEU A 72 3.69 8.66 10.47
N ARG A 73 3.08 9.77 10.91
CA ARG A 73 2.12 9.77 12.02
C ARG A 73 0.90 8.92 11.73
N THR A 74 0.36 9.00 10.51
CA THR A 74 -0.76 8.17 10.05
C THR A 74 -0.37 6.70 10.05
N LEU A 75 0.83 6.37 9.54
CA LEU A 75 1.35 5.00 9.54
C LEU A 75 1.49 4.44 10.97
N CYS A 76 2.02 5.23 11.91
CA CYS A 76 2.10 4.82 13.31
C CYS A 76 0.71 4.58 13.94
N ARG A 77 -0.29 5.43 13.63
CA ARG A 77 -1.66 5.23 14.11
C ARG A 77 -2.29 3.95 13.55
N LEU A 78 -2.12 3.70 12.26
CA LEU A 78 -2.59 2.48 11.61
C LEU A 78 -1.95 1.24 12.25
N ALA A 79 -0.63 1.25 12.43
CA ALA A 79 0.09 0.16 13.11
C ALA A 79 -0.46 -0.08 14.53
N ALA A 80 -0.65 0.98 15.32
CA ALA A 80 -1.24 0.88 16.66
C ALA A 80 -2.66 0.30 16.63
N GLY A 81 -3.52 0.74 15.72
CA GLY A 81 -4.89 0.20 15.56
C GLY A 81 -4.92 -1.25 15.08
N MET A 82 -3.85 -1.74 14.47
CA MET A 82 -3.65 -3.14 14.08
C MET A 82 -2.94 -3.97 15.16
N ASP A 83 -2.57 -3.37 16.30
CA ASP A 83 -1.71 -4.03 17.30
C ASP A 83 -0.40 -4.54 16.66
N MET A 84 0.26 -3.64 15.94
CA MET A 84 1.50 -3.86 15.23
C MET A 84 2.47 -2.69 15.46
N LYS A 85 3.74 -2.91 15.13
CA LYS A 85 4.78 -1.90 15.17
C LYS A 85 5.23 -1.56 13.76
N LEU A 86 5.33 -0.26 13.45
CA LEU A 86 5.96 0.21 12.22
C LEU A 86 7.47 0.00 12.31
N LYS A 87 8.03 -0.74 11.35
CA LYS A 87 9.47 -0.88 11.11
C LYS A 87 9.80 -0.26 9.76
N ILE A 88 10.76 0.67 9.73
CA ILE A 88 11.29 1.27 8.50
C ILE A 88 12.77 0.92 8.43
N GLU A 89 13.23 0.50 7.27
CA GLU A 89 14.64 0.18 7.03
C GLU A 89 15.09 0.75 5.69
N PHE A 90 16.37 1.17 5.64
CA PHE A 90 17.05 1.50 4.39
C PHE A 90 17.81 0.27 3.94
N VAL A 91 17.66 -0.09 2.66
CA VAL A 91 18.38 -1.20 2.03
C VAL A 91 19.36 -0.66 1.00
N PRO A 92 20.48 -1.36 0.72
CA PRO A 92 21.38 -0.99 -0.39
C PRO A 92 20.63 -0.96 -1.72
N LYS A 93 21.03 -0.03 -2.59
CA LYS A 93 20.55 0.05 -3.97
C LYS A 93 21.17 -1.03 -4.84
#